data_AF-A0A3G6PKZ9-F1
#
_entry.id   AF-A0A3G6PKZ9-F1
#
_cell.length_a   1.000
_cell.length_b   1.000
_cell.length_c   1.000
_cell.angle_alpha   90.00
_cell.angle_beta   90.00
_cell.angle_gamma   90.00
#
_symmetry.space_group_name_H-M   'P 1'
#
loop_
_entity.id
_entity.type
_entity.pdbx_description
1 polymer ?
#
loop_
_entity_poly.entity_id
_entity_poly.type
_entity_poly.pdbx_seq_one_letter_code
_entity_poly.pdbx_strand_id
1 'polypeptide(L)'
;MTPFTRVWYNPSTTDRYASVCFGAPDMQVAAAMNEHGLFFDYAAANYDLSKLNLTNPYPGDIMWEVLGKCKTVKEAIVLLKKYDYISYSQVLLADKEGNSILINPKGITEKSGDFQVNSNCNMINGKLSCRRPEIANEMLSGSKENNVEFLKKILDKTHQEGELNTLYSTICDLKNGIIYVYLFHDYNTVYTIDLKSELKKGYRIENLADHFPTSFAYESFSKNNSLYLKESIFQEMKDKGTDATIDYYIAESKKTAPKNEKLNSALLEVALQLIKYSWNEHNSGSAWGYWFSKPEGYDIKRYKDNRLTYAEKILTYLSANENKDLKLRNFMYEISGFVNLVQGNTKTGKEFYAKSISKPEEVYPVTLTRGTEIMKRLNK
;
A
#
# COMPACT_ATOMS: atom_id res chain seq x y z
N MET A 1 8.08 11.23 -1.93
CA MET A 1 7.66 9.84 -1.64
C MET A 1 7.65 9.62 -0.14
N THR A 2 6.93 8.61 0.36
CA THR A 2 6.90 8.30 1.80
C THR A 2 8.02 7.32 2.16
N PRO A 3 8.91 7.64 3.13
CA PRO A 3 10.04 6.79 3.51
C PRO A 3 9.62 5.51 4.24
N PHE A 4 8.37 5.48 4.74
CA PHE A 4 7.90 4.52 5.73
C PHE A 4 7.32 3.25 5.09
N THR A 5 8.08 2.62 4.19
CA THR A 5 7.64 1.38 3.51
C THR A 5 7.21 0.33 4.53
N ARG A 6 6.10 -0.34 4.24
CA ARG A 6 5.62 -1.50 5.00
C ARG A 6 5.94 -2.78 4.24
N VAL A 7 6.29 -3.79 5.01
CA VAL A 7 6.30 -5.19 4.58
C VAL A 7 5.23 -5.92 5.38
N TRP A 8 4.41 -6.71 4.72
CA TRP A 8 3.41 -7.52 5.41
C TRP A 8 3.33 -8.93 4.86
N TYR A 9 3.04 -9.85 5.76
CA TYR A 9 3.09 -11.28 5.53
C TYR A 9 1.69 -11.82 5.72
N ASN A 10 1.20 -12.52 4.71
CA ASN A 10 -0.16 -13.03 4.66
C ASN A 10 -0.07 -14.57 4.64
N PRO A 11 -0.50 -15.26 5.71
CA PRO A 11 -0.60 -16.72 5.68
C PRO A 11 -1.67 -17.15 4.66
N SER A 12 -1.55 -18.38 4.17
CA SER A 12 -2.54 -18.95 3.25
C SER A 12 -3.90 -19.07 3.93
N THR A 13 -4.96 -18.86 3.18
CA THR A 13 -6.33 -19.13 3.60
C THR A 13 -6.92 -20.25 2.74
N THR A 14 -8.17 -20.64 3.01
CA THR A 14 -8.92 -21.58 2.16
C THR A 14 -8.99 -21.15 0.71
N ASP A 15 -9.02 -19.84 0.47
CA ASP A 15 -9.32 -19.26 -0.84
C ASP A 15 -8.11 -18.54 -1.48
N ARG A 16 -6.98 -18.45 -0.77
CA ARG A 16 -5.83 -17.63 -1.18
C ARG A 16 -4.48 -18.22 -0.77
N TYR A 17 -3.52 -18.17 -1.68
CA TYR A 17 -2.11 -18.47 -1.40
C TYR A 17 -1.49 -17.47 -0.43
N ALA A 18 -0.55 -17.94 0.37
CA ALA A 18 0.26 -17.12 1.24
C ALA A 18 1.16 -16.18 0.42
N SER A 19 1.44 -14.98 0.94
CA SER A 19 2.24 -13.97 0.24
C SER A 19 2.97 -13.01 1.15
N VAL A 20 4.01 -12.37 0.61
CA VAL A 20 4.69 -11.22 1.19
C VAL A 20 4.50 -10.03 0.27
N CYS A 21 4.16 -8.89 0.85
CA CYS A 21 3.85 -7.67 0.14
C CYS A 21 4.70 -6.50 0.63
N PHE A 22 5.03 -5.59 -0.27
CA PHE A 22 5.70 -4.34 -0.01
C PHE A 22 4.83 -3.18 -0.48
N GLY A 23 4.82 -2.08 0.25
CA GLY A 23 3.98 -0.95 -0.10
C GLY A 23 4.11 0.25 0.82
N ALA A 24 3.37 1.31 0.50
CA ALA A 24 3.31 2.51 1.33
C ALA A 24 2.42 2.26 2.58
N PRO A 25 2.50 3.12 3.62
CA PRO A 25 1.65 3.02 4.80
C PRO A 25 0.13 3.03 4.51
N ASP A 26 -0.31 3.47 3.33
CA ASP A 26 -1.71 3.42 2.93
C ASP A 26 -2.21 2.01 2.55
N MET A 27 -1.36 0.99 2.64
CA MET A 27 -1.63 -0.41 2.31
C MET A 27 -1.90 -0.65 0.82
N GLN A 28 -1.48 0.27 -0.06
CA GLN A 28 -1.37 -0.05 -1.49
C GLN A 28 -0.17 -0.97 -1.71
N VAL A 29 -0.42 -2.12 -2.32
CA VAL A 29 0.65 -3.06 -2.71
C VAL A 29 1.43 -2.43 -3.86
N ALA A 30 2.73 -2.23 -3.67
CA ALA A 30 3.66 -1.81 -4.72
C ALA A 30 4.28 -3.03 -5.42
N ALA A 31 4.65 -4.05 -4.64
CA ALA A 31 5.18 -5.31 -5.13
C ALA A 31 4.80 -6.45 -4.19
N ALA A 32 4.70 -7.68 -4.70
CA ALA A 32 4.42 -8.84 -3.88
C ALA A 32 4.94 -10.14 -4.50
N MET A 33 5.19 -11.14 -3.66
CA MET A 33 5.50 -12.51 -4.06
C MET A 33 4.66 -13.50 -3.26
N ASN A 34 4.05 -14.48 -3.93
CA ASN A 34 3.34 -15.57 -3.25
C ASN A 34 4.26 -16.78 -2.97
N GLU A 35 3.77 -17.71 -2.14
CA GLU A 35 4.48 -18.93 -1.75
C GLU A 35 4.87 -19.86 -2.91
N HIS A 36 4.35 -19.62 -4.11
CA HIS A 36 4.64 -20.38 -5.32
C HIS A 36 5.69 -19.72 -6.22
N GLY A 37 6.21 -18.54 -5.83
CA GLY A 37 7.19 -17.80 -6.60
C GLY A 37 6.60 -16.99 -7.74
N LEU A 38 5.29 -16.68 -7.69
CA LEU A 38 4.68 -15.69 -8.57
C LEU A 38 4.89 -14.30 -7.95
N PHE A 39 5.56 -13.43 -8.68
CA PHE A 39 5.94 -12.09 -8.25
C PHE A 39 5.36 -11.02 -9.18
N PHE A 40 4.94 -9.90 -8.63
CA PHE A 40 4.65 -8.70 -9.41
C PHE A 40 5.26 -7.43 -8.80
N ASP A 41 5.50 -6.44 -9.67
CA ASP A 41 5.93 -5.09 -9.31
C ASP A 41 5.24 -4.03 -10.20
N TYR A 42 4.70 -2.98 -9.59
CA TYR A 42 4.11 -1.84 -10.28
C TYR A 42 5.15 -0.76 -10.63
N ALA A 43 5.18 -0.37 -11.90
CA ALA A 43 5.87 0.83 -12.36
C ALA A 43 4.86 1.91 -12.77
N ALA A 44 5.04 3.14 -12.27
CA ALA A 44 4.22 4.28 -12.68
C ALA A 44 4.35 4.52 -14.21
N ALA A 45 3.23 4.76 -14.89
CA ALA A 45 3.21 4.95 -16.34
C ALA A 45 2.24 6.05 -16.83
N ASN A 46 1.48 6.66 -15.91
CA ASN A 46 0.55 7.78 -16.15
C ASN A 46 -0.44 7.55 -17.29
N TYR A 47 -1.01 6.34 -17.41
CA TYR A 47 -2.03 6.07 -18.42
C TYR A 47 -3.30 6.91 -18.20
N ASP A 48 -3.83 7.49 -19.27
CA ASP A 48 -5.09 8.24 -19.22
C ASP A 48 -6.29 7.30 -19.22
N LEU A 49 -6.81 7.01 -18.02
CA LEU A 49 -7.95 6.10 -17.86
C LEU A 49 -9.23 6.61 -18.53
N SER A 50 -9.38 7.92 -18.77
CA SER A 50 -10.58 8.49 -19.41
C SER A 50 -10.72 8.09 -20.88
N LYS A 51 -9.64 7.59 -21.50
CA LYS A 51 -9.61 7.14 -22.89
C LYS A 51 -9.81 5.65 -23.05
N LEU A 52 -9.97 4.90 -21.95
CA LEU A 52 -10.16 3.46 -22.01
C LEU A 52 -11.62 3.13 -22.29
N ASN A 53 -11.86 2.23 -23.25
CA ASN A 53 -13.17 1.65 -23.47
C ASN A 53 -13.32 0.39 -22.62
N LEU A 54 -13.80 0.57 -21.39
CA LEU A 54 -13.93 -0.50 -20.40
C LEU A 54 -15.28 -1.21 -20.58
N THR A 55 -15.25 -2.51 -20.82
CA THR A 55 -16.43 -3.36 -21.01
C THR A 55 -16.61 -4.37 -19.88
N ASN A 56 -15.52 -4.83 -19.27
CA ASN A 56 -15.54 -5.79 -18.17
C ASN A 56 -14.40 -5.55 -17.15
N PRO A 57 -14.45 -4.45 -16.40
CA PRO A 57 -13.43 -4.18 -15.40
C PRO A 57 -13.57 -5.06 -14.16
N TYR A 58 -12.43 -5.47 -13.58
CA TYR A 58 -12.45 -6.15 -12.29
C TYR A 58 -12.91 -5.16 -11.19
N PRO A 59 -13.83 -5.55 -10.27
CA PRO A 59 -14.40 -4.64 -9.28
C PRO A 59 -13.42 -4.21 -8.16
N GLY A 60 -12.28 -4.88 -8.05
CA GLY A 60 -11.22 -4.63 -7.08
C GLY A 60 -9.86 -4.40 -7.72
N ASP A 61 -8.81 -4.91 -7.07
CA ASP A 61 -7.47 -5.02 -7.65
C ASP A 61 -7.26 -6.41 -8.26
N ILE A 62 -7.15 -6.47 -9.59
CA ILE A 62 -6.96 -7.74 -10.31
C ILE A 62 -5.62 -8.39 -9.99
N MET A 63 -4.56 -7.62 -9.68
CA MET A 63 -3.27 -8.20 -9.34
C MET A 63 -3.30 -8.87 -7.97
N TRP A 64 -4.13 -8.35 -7.07
CA TRP A 64 -4.40 -9.02 -5.81
C TRP A 64 -5.02 -10.41 -6.04
N GLU A 65 -5.97 -10.55 -6.96
CA GLU A 65 -6.52 -11.86 -7.31
C GLU A 65 -5.51 -12.80 -7.96
N VAL A 66 -4.69 -12.28 -8.88
CA VAL A 66 -3.61 -13.05 -9.51
C VAL A 66 -2.66 -13.62 -8.45
N LEU A 67 -2.23 -12.79 -7.49
CA LEU A 67 -1.33 -13.22 -6.41
C LEU A 67 -1.94 -14.30 -5.53
N GLY A 68 -3.23 -14.17 -5.20
CA GLY A 68 -3.93 -15.09 -4.31
C GLY A 68 -4.33 -16.42 -4.97
N LYS A 69 -4.46 -16.47 -6.30
CA LYS A 69 -5.08 -17.62 -6.99
C LYS A 69 -4.22 -18.29 -8.05
N CYS A 70 -3.14 -17.65 -8.50
CA CYS A 70 -2.27 -18.19 -9.54
C CYS A 70 -0.90 -18.59 -8.98
N LYS A 71 -0.35 -19.68 -9.49
CA LYS A 71 1.02 -20.16 -9.20
C LYS A 71 2.03 -19.73 -10.26
N THR A 72 1.55 -19.50 -11.48
CA THR A 72 2.37 -19.25 -12.67
C THR A 72 1.81 -18.09 -13.49
N VAL A 73 2.66 -17.51 -14.34
CA VAL A 73 2.28 -16.51 -15.33
C VAL A 73 1.22 -17.06 -16.29
N LYS A 74 1.30 -18.34 -16.67
CA LYS A 74 0.31 -18.98 -17.55
C LYS A 74 -1.09 -18.98 -16.94
N GLU A 75 -1.21 -19.34 -15.66
CA GLU A 75 -2.48 -19.26 -14.92
C GLU A 75 -2.96 -17.80 -14.80
N ALA A 76 -2.04 -16.87 -14.54
CA ALA A 76 -2.36 -15.45 -14.45
C ALA A 76 -2.91 -14.88 -15.77
N ILE A 77 -2.33 -15.24 -16.93
CA ILE A 77 -2.82 -14.81 -18.25
C ILE A 77 -4.28 -15.25 -18.47
N VAL A 78 -4.64 -16.48 -18.05
CA VAL A 78 -6.02 -16.98 -18.18
C VAL A 78 -6.99 -16.12 -17.36
N LEU A 79 -6.59 -15.66 -16.17
CA LEU A 79 -7.40 -14.77 -15.34
C LEU A 79 -7.45 -13.35 -15.91
N LEU A 80 -6.30 -12.78 -16.26
CA LEU A 80 -6.16 -11.41 -16.75
C LEU A 80 -6.92 -11.18 -18.07
N LYS A 81 -6.97 -12.18 -18.97
CA LYS A 81 -7.73 -12.08 -20.22
C LYS A 81 -9.25 -11.97 -20.04
N LYS A 82 -9.76 -12.22 -18.83
CA LYS A 82 -11.19 -12.09 -18.54
C LYS A 82 -11.60 -10.65 -18.23
N TYR A 83 -10.66 -9.78 -17.85
CA TYR A 83 -10.97 -8.46 -17.30
C TYR A 83 -10.16 -7.36 -17.96
N ASP A 84 -10.75 -6.17 -18.04
CA ASP A 84 -10.02 -4.97 -18.44
C ASP A 84 -9.11 -4.52 -17.30
N TYR A 85 -7.84 -4.26 -17.63
CA TYR A 85 -6.87 -3.77 -16.67
C TYR A 85 -7.01 -2.26 -16.48
N ILE A 86 -7.44 -1.84 -15.28
CA ILE A 86 -7.61 -0.44 -14.91
C ILE A 86 -6.54 -0.02 -13.90
N SER A 87 -5.45 0.55 -14.41
CA SER A 87 -4.46 1.22 -13.56
C SER A 87 -3.70 2.30 -14.33
N TYR A 88 -3.31 3.36 -13.62
CA TYR A 88 -2.37 4.37 -14.11
C TYR A 88 -0.94 3.83 -14.23
N SER A 89 -0.68 2.63 -13.69
CA SER A 89 0.63 1.96 -13.65
C SER A 89 0.65 0.73 -14.57
N GLN A 90 1.84 0.36 -15.02
CA GLN A 90 2.09 -0.95 -15.64
C GLN A 90 2.65 -1.92 -14.59
N VAL A 91 2.52 -3.22 -14.86
CA VAL A 91 2.97 -4.28 -13.94
C VAL A 91 3.91 -5.21 -14.68
N LEU A 92 5.05 -5.52 -14.07
CA LEU A 92 5.84 -6.70 -14.42
C LEU A 92 5.39 -7.86 -13.55
N LEU A 93 4.94 -8.95 -14.16
CA LEU A 93 4.63 -10.20 -13.48
C LEU A 93 5.62 -11.27 -13.94
N ALA A 94 6.20 -12.03 -13.02
CA ALA A 94 7.15 -13.10 -13.31
C ALA A 94 6.91 -14.32 -12.41
N ASP A 95 7.29 -15.50 -12.88
CA ASP A 95 7.21 -16.74 -12.09
C ASP A 95 8.56 -17.48 -12.00
N LYS A 96 8.60 -18.49 -11.12
CA LYS A 96 9.77 -19.36 -10.91
C LYS A 96 10.19 -20.19 -12.11
N GLU A 97 9.33 -20.34 -13.13
CA GLU A 97 9.66 -21.03 -14.38
C GLU A 97 10.48 -20.11 -15.31
N GLY A 98 10.58 -18.82 -14.98
CA GLY A 98 11.28 -17.82 -15.79
C GLY A 98 10.39 -17.17 -16.83
N ASN A 99 9.07 -17.39 -16.79
CA ASN A 99 8.13 -16.64 -17.63
C ASN A 99 7.95 -15.23 -17.03
N SER A 100 7.74 -14.24 -17.89
CA SER A 100 7.30 -12.92 -17.43
C SER A 100 6.43 -12.23 -18.47
N ILE A 101 5.56 -11.34 -17.99
CA ILE A 101 4.69 -10.49 -18.80
C ILE A 101 4.70 -9.06 -18.28
N LEU A 102 4.49 -8.11 -19.18
CA LEU A 102 4.11 -6.74 -18.87
C LEU A 102 2.61 -6.57 -19.08
N ILE A 103 1.94 -5.98 -18.10
CA ILE A 103 0.50 -5.73 -18.12
C ILE A 103 0.28 -4.23 -18.03
N ASN A 104 -0.49 -3.67 -18.96
CA ASN A 104 -0.91 -2.27 -18.93
C ASN A 104 -2.26 -2.10 -19.64
N PRO A 105 -2.87 -0.90 -19.63
CA PRO A 105 -4.18 -0.69 -20.26
C PRO A 105 -4.23 -0.94 -21.78
N LYS A 106 -3.07 -1.07 -22.46
CA LYS A 106 -3.00 -1.44 -23.89
C LYS A 106 -2.95 -2.95 -24.12
N GLY A 107 -2.77 -3.76 -23.07
CA GLY A 107 -2.77 -5.21 -23.14
C GLY A 107 -1.61 -5.87 -22.40
N ILE A 108 -1.36 -7.13 -22.76
CA ILE A 108 -0.33 -7.99 -22.17
C ILE A 108 0.80 -8.18 -23.19
N THR A 109 2.05 -8.00 -22.76
CA THR A 109 3.25 -8.27 -23.57
C THR A 109 4.10 -9.34 -22.89
N GLU A 110 4.19 -10.51 -23.52
CA GLU A 110 5.02 -11.61 -23.04
C GLU A 110 6.50 -11.34 -23.28
N LYS A 111 7.37 -11.86 -22.40
CA LYS A 111 8.81 -11.78 -22.57
C LYS A 111 9.23 -12.44 -23.89
N SER A 112 9.99 -11.70 -24.70
CA SER A 112 10.76 -12.23 -25.81
C SER A 112 12.24 -12.31 -25.44
N GLY A 113 12.87 -13.47 -25.58
CA GLY A 113 14.29 -13.67 -25.25
C GLY A 113 14.54 -14.00 -23.77
N ASP A 114 15.77 -13.77 -23.32
CA ASP A 114 16.26 -14.29 -22.03
C ASP A 114 15.76 -13.48 -20.82
N PHE A 115 15.59 -12.17 -20.97
CA PHE A 115 15.20 -11.25 -19.90
C PHE A 115 14.17 -10.21 -20.34
N GLN A 116 13.53 -9.54 -19.39
CA GLN A 116 12.56 -8.46 -19.63
C GLN A 116 12.81 -7.32 -18.64
N VAL A 117 12.79 -6.08 -19.12
CA VAL A 117 12.99 -4.88 -18.29
C VAL A 117 11.72 -4.05 -18.28
N ASN A 118 11.28 -3.66 -17.07
CA ASN A 118 10.20 -2.71 -16.84
C ASN A 118 10.76 -1.43 -16.23
N SER A 119 10.23 -0.25 -16.61
CA SER A 119 10.61 1.01 -15.98
C SER A 119 9.49 2.05 -16.08
N ASN A 120 9.48 3.00 -15.15
CA ASN A 120 8.57 4.15 -15.14
C ASN A 120 9.12 5.36 -15.94
N CYS A 121 9.98 5.14 -16.93
CA CYS A 121 10.62 6.21 -17.68
C CYS A 121 9.73 6.64 -18.84
N ASN A 122 9.30 7.90 -18.79
CA ASN A 122 8.46 8.50 -19.84
C ASN A 122 9.27 8.69 -21.13
N MET A 123 8.58 8.65 -22.26
CA MET A 123 9.11 9.12 -23.54
C MET A 123 8.94 10.63 -23.64
N ILE A 124 10.03 11.37 -23.83
CA ILE A 124 10.05 12.81 -24.08
C ILE A 124 10.72 13.03 -25.43
N ASN A 125 9.98 13.56 -26.41
CA ASN A 125 10.46 13.83 -27.77
C ASN A 125 11.12 12.60 -28.44
N GLY A 126 10.52 11.42 -28.27
CA GLY A 126 11.02 10.18 -28.86
C GLY A 126 12.24 9.56 -28.15
N LYS A 127 12.68 10.12 -27.01
CA LYS A 127 13.75 9.56 -26.17
C LYS A 127 13.24 9.21 -24.77
N LEU A 128 13.83 8.19 -24.15
CA LEU A 128 13.57 7.88 -22.76
C LEU A 128 14.08 9.04 -21.88
N SER A 129 13.24 9.45 -20.93
CA SER A 129 13.56 10.48 -19.94
C SER A 129 14.61 10.05 -18.92
N CYS A 130 14.99 8.76 -18.91
CA CYS A 130 15.96 8.21 -17.98
C CYS A 130 16.80 7.10 -18.65
N ARG A 131 18.06 6.95 -18.20
CA ARG A 131 18.99 5.91 -18.69
C ARG A 131 18.88 4.56 -17.98
N ARG A 132 18.09 4.46 -16.91
CA ARG A 132 17.97 3.23 -16.08
C ARG A 132 17.64 1.98 -16.88
N PRO A 133 16.61 1.95 -17.76
CA PRO A 133 16.33 0.76 -18.56
C PRO A 133 17.46 0.47 -19.54
N GLU A 134 18.13 1.48 -20.12
CA GLU A 134 19.27 1.27 -21.02
C GLU A 134 20.43 0.57 -20.29
N ILE A 135 20.83 1.09 -19.12
CA ILE A 135 21.88 0.50 -18.28
C ILE A 135 21.55 -0.94 -17.91
N ALA A 136 20.31 -1.21 -17.48
CA ALA A 136 19.87 -2.56 -17.13
C ALA A 136 19.94 -3.50 -18.36
N ASN A 137 19.46 -3.05 -19.52
CA ASN A 137 19.50 -3.84 -20.77
C ASN A 137 20.94 -4.14 -21.20
N GLU A 138 21.85 -3.15 -21.16
CA GLU A 138 23.26 -3.32 -21.52
C GLU A 138 23.95 -4.35 -20.60
N MET A 139 23.75 -4.24 -19.29
CA MET A 139 24.32 -5.17 -18.31
C MET A 139 23.75 -6.58 -18.48
N LEU A 140 22.43 -6.72 -18.62
CA LEU A 140 21.77 -8.03 -18.76
C LEU A 140 22.16 -8.73 -20.08
N SER A 141 22.19 -8.00 -21.19
CA SER A 141 22.53 -8.58 -22.52
C SER A 141 23.98 -9.05 -22.60
N GLY A 142 24.88 -8.37 -21.89
CA GLY A 142 26.31 -8.72 -21.87
C GLY A 142 26.68 -9.81 -20.85
N SER A 143 25.76 -10.23 -19.99
CA SER A 143 26.07 -11.11 -18.87
C SER A 143 25.78 -12.57 -19.18
N LYS A 144 26.68 -13.44 -18.70
CA LYS A 144 26.42 -14.89 -18.56
C LYS A 144 26.03 -15.29 -17.14
N GLU A 145 26.00 -14.31 -16.23
CA GLU A 145 25.68 -14.45 -14.82
C GLU A 145 24.34 -13.79 -14.50
N ASN A 146 23.56 -14.44 -13.64
CA ASN A 146 22.30 -13.91 -13.12
C ASN A 146 22.19 -14.10 -11.59
N ASN A 147 23.35 -14.14 -10.91
CA ASN A 147 23.42 -14.28 -9.46
C ASN A 147 23.07 -12.97 -8.73
N VAL A 148 22.85 -13.06 -7.41
CA VAL A 148 22.44 -11.94 -6.56
C VAL A 148 23.44 -10.77 -6.64
N GLU A 149 24.74 -11.04 -6.66
CA GLU A 149 25.77 -9.99 -6.70
C GLU A 149 25.72 -9.20 -8.01
N PHE A 150 25.51 -9.88 -9.14
CA PHE A 150 25.34 -9.23 -10.43
C PHE A 150 24.08 -8.36 -10.47
N LEU A 151 22.94 -8.88 -10.02
CA LEU A 151 21.68 -8.12 -9.97
C LEU A 151 21.79 -6.91 -9.02
N LYS A 152 22.50 -7.05 -7.91
CA LYS A 152 22.81 -5.95 -6.97
C LYS A 152 23.59 -4.82 -7.65
N LYS A 153 24.55 -5.13 -8.52
CA LYS A 153 25.28 -4.11 -9.30
C LYS A 153 24.36 -3.36 -10.27
N ILE A 154 23.35 -4.03 -10.85
CA ILE A 154 22.36 -3.35 -11.69
C ILE A 154 21.54 -2.37 -10.84
N LEU A 155 21.06 -2.80 -9.66
CA LEU A 155 20.34 -1.92 -8.74
C LEU A 155 21.20 -0.71 -8.33
N ASP A 156 22.46 -0.94 -7.98
CA ASP A 156 23.43 0.12 -7.67
C ASP A 156 23.62 1.10 -8.85
N LYS A 157 23.69 0.62 -10.09
CA LYS A 157 23.80 1.51 -11.26
C LYS A 157 22.50 2.20 -11.68
N THR A 158 21.36 1.77 -11.15
CA THR A 158 20.03 2.25 -11.60
C THR A 158 19.21 2.91 -10.49
N HIS A 159 19.74 3.01 -9.27
CA HIS A 159 19.07 3.75 -8.22
C HIS A 159 18.99 5.25 -8.52
N GLN A 160 18.08 5.93 -7.83
CA GLN A 160 17.92 7.37 -7.93
C GLN A 160 18.19 8.01 -6.58
N GLU A 161 18.84 9.17 -6.63
CA GLU A 161 19.03 10.08 -5.50
C GLU A 161 18.29 11.41 -5.78
N GLY A 162 18.03 12.20 -4.75
CA GLY A 162 17.37 13.51 -4.85
C GLY A 162 15.87 13.47 -4.48
N GLU A 163 15.03 14.21 -5.19
CA GLU A 163 13.60 14.32 -4.82
C GLU A 163 12.84 12.98 -4.97
N LEU A 164 13.26 12.15 -5.94
CA LEU A 164 12.74 10.82 -6.20
C LEU A 164 13.75 9.72 -5.81
N ASN A 165 14.15 9.70 -4.54
CA ASN A 165 15.06 8.70 -3.97
C ASN A 165 14.57 7.24 -4.10
N THR A 166 15.46 6.31 -4.47
CA THR A 166 15.21 4.88 -4.25
C THR A 166 15.06 4.59 -2.76
N LEU A 167 13.86 4.19 -2.34
CA LEU A 167 13.53 3.93 -0.93
C LEU A 167 14.01 2.57 -0.45
N TYR A 168 13.87 1.56 -1.31
CA TYR A 168 14.35 0.20 -1.09
C TYR A 168 14.57 -0.46 -2.45
N SER A 169 15.25 -1.60 -2.44
CA SER A 169 15.42 -2.44 -3.62
C SER A 169 15.31 -3.91 -3.24
N THR A 170 14.75 -4.72 -4.13
CA THR A 170 14.55 -6.15 -3.92
C THR A 170 15.19 -6.97 -5.02
N ILE A 171 15.82 -8.08 -4.65
CA ILE A 171 16.17 -9.17 -5.57
C ILE A 171 15.36 -10.39 -5.12
N CYS A 172 14.50 -10.90 -5.99
CA CYS A 172 13.61 -12.02 -5.67
C CYS A 172 14.11 -13.31 -6.35
N ASP A 173 14.59 -14.26 -5.55
CA ASP A 173 14.81 -15.63 -6.00
C ASP A 173 13.48 -16.39 -5.97
N LEU A 174 12.79 -16.36 -7.11
CA LEU A 174 11.47 -16.96 -7.26
C LEU A 174 11.47 -18.49 -7.11
N LYS A 175 12.60 -19.15 -7.35
CA LYS A 175 12.72 -20.61 -7.24
C LYS A 175 12.83 -21.06 -5.79
N ASN A 176 13.66 -20.37 -5.03
CA ASN A 176 13.92 -20.71 -3.63
C ASN A 176 12.99 -19.98 -2.65
N GLY A 177 12.21 -19.00 -3.13
CA GLY A 177 11.32 -18.22 -2.28
C GLY A 177 12.06 -17.29 -1.33
N ILE A 178 13.16 -16.69 -1.81
CA ILE A 178 14.01 -15.78 -1.03
C ILE A 178 13.91 -14.37 -1.60
N ILE A 179 13.75 -13.36 -0.75
CA ILE A 179 13.82 -11.94 -1.13
C ILE A 179 14.99 -11.30 -0.40
N TYR A 180 15.93 -10.73 -1.15
CA TYR A 180 17.01 -9.90 -0.63
C TYR A 180 16.58 -8.45 -0.73
N VAL A 181 16.49 -7.77 0.41
CA VAL A 181 16.03 -6.37 0.50
C VAL A 181 17.18 -5.48 0.93
N TYR A 182 17.30 -4.35 0.25
CA TYR A 182 18.26 -3.29 0.53
C TYR A 182 17.49 -2.00 0.82
N LEU A 183 17.88 -1.25 1.85
CA LEU A 183 17.20 -0.02 2.23
C LEU A 183 17.98 1.18 1.71
N PHE A 184 17.27 2.14 1.11
CA PHE A 184 17.78 3.47 0.79
C PHE A 184 19.14 3.46 0.10
N HIS A 185 19.23 2.74 -1.03
CA HIS A 185 20.44 2.58 -1.86
C HIS A 185 21.71 2.13 -1.12
N ASP A 186 21.59 1.60 0.11
CA ASP A 186 22.67 0.87 0.78
C ASP A 186 22.65 -0.60 0.35
N TYR A 187 23.58 -0.93 -0.56
CA TYR A 187 23.76 -2.29 -1.07
C TYR A 187 24.77 -3.13 -0.27
N ASN A 188 25.25 -2.63 0.87
CA ASN A 188 26.14 -3.38 1.76
C ASN A 188 25.37 -4.10 2.87
N THR A 189 24.21 -3.58 3.25
CA THR A 189 23.35 -4.16 4.28
C THR A 189 22.14 -4.85 3.65
N VAL A 190 22.00 -6.15 3.87
CA VAL A 190 20.90 -6.95 3.33
C VAL A 190 19.98 -7.44 4.45
N TYR A 191 18.67 -7.27 4.24
CA TYR A 191 17.64 -8.00 4.97
C TYR A 191 17.13 -9.14 4.09
N THR A 192 17.22 -10.38 4.56
CA THR A 192 16.80 -11.57 3.81
C THR A 192 15.49 -12.11 4.34
N ILE A 193 14.51 -12.24 3.47
CA ILE A 193 13.20 -12.84 3.76
C ILE A 193 13.17 -14.23 3.11
N ASP A 194 13.10 -15.27 3.92
CA ASP A 194 12.72 -16.62 3.46
C ASP A 194 11.21 -16.78 3.63
N LEU A 195 10.47 -16.85 2.51
CA LEU A 195 9.01 -16.89 2.53
C LEU A 195 8.48 -18.03 3.39
N LYS A 196 9.06 -19.22 3.28
CA LYS A 196 8.58 -20.41 3.98
C LYS A 196 8.71 -20.26 5.50
N SER A 197 9.80 -19.66 5.96
CA SER A 197 10.04 -19.41 7.38
C SER A 197 9.17 -18.26 7.91
N GLU A 198 9.07 -17.18 7.15
CA GLU A 198 8.39 -15.96 7.55
C GLU A 198 6.86 -16.12 7.52
N LEU A 199 6.30 -16.88 6.58
CA LEU A 199 4.85 -17.10 6.49
C LEU A 199 4.32 -18.02 7.61
N LYS A 200 5.17 -18.89 8.18
CA LYS A 200 4.81 -19.72 9.34
C LYS A 200 4.59 -18.91 10.62
N LYS A 201 5.13 -17.70 10.70
CA LYS A 201 4.97 -16.80 11.86
C LYS A 201 3.57 -16.16 11.91
N GLY A 202 2.73 -16.43 10.91
CA GLY A 202 1.39 -15.86 10.81
C GLY A 202 1.38 -14.44 10.24
N TYR A 203 0.19 -13.85 10.27
CA TYR A 203 -0.01 -12.50 9.77
C TYR A 203 0.75 -11.46 10.58
N ARG A 204 1.39 -10.51 9.90
CA ARG A 204 1.97 -9.31 10.53
C ARG A 204 2.26 -8.22 9.51
N ILE A 205 2.31 -6.99 9.98
CA ILE A 205 2.79 -5.82 9.25
C ILE A 205 3.99 -5.25 10.03
N GLU A 206 5.07 -4.97 9.32
CA GLU A 206 6.30 -4.41 9.88
C GLU A 206 6.69 -3.16 9.09
N ASN A 207 7.38 -2.23 9.76
CA ASN A 207 8.05 -1.14 9.08
C ASN A 207 9.37 -1.69 8.52
N LEU A 208 9.59 -1.54 7.21
CA LEU A 208 10.74 -2.15 6.55
C LEU A 208 12.07 -1.67 7.14
N ALA A 209 12.14 -0.40 7.53
CA ALA A 209 13.35 0.19 8.09
C ALA A 209 13.75 -0.38 9.45
N ASP A 210 12.82 -1.01 10.19
CA ASP A 210 13.10 -1.62 11.49
C ASP A 210 14.04 -2.85 11.36
N HIS A 211 14.22 -3.38 10.14
CA HIS A 211 15.11 -4.52 9.84
C HIS A 211 16.54 -4.13 9.48
N PHE A 212 16.86 -2.83 9.51
CA PHE A 212 18.16 -2.31 9.11
C PHE A 212 18.81 -1.54 10.28
N PRO A 213 20.14 -1.50 10.36
CA PRO A 213 20.85 -0.59 11.25
C PRO A 213 20.45 0.85 10.97
N THR A 214 20.46 1.68 12.02
CA THR A 214 20.20 3.11 11.86
C THR A 214 21.24 3.74 10.94
N SER A 215 20.77 4.48 9.94
CA SER A 215 21.60 5.28 9.03
C SER A 215 21.23 6.75 9.16
N PHE A 216 22.23 7.60 9.35
CA PHE A 216 22.02 9.06 9.41
C PHE A 216 21.33 9.59 8.14
N ALA A 217 21.67 9.06 6.97
CA ALA A 217 21.09 9.49 5.70
C ALA A 217 19.58 9.18 5.64
N TYR A 218 19.19 7.94 5.98
CA TYR A 218 17.78 7.55 6.00
C TYR A 218 17.00 8.25 7.13
N GLU A 219 17.61 8.42 8.30
CA GLU A 219 16.99 9.12 9.42
C GLU A 219 16.74 10.60 9.08
N SER A 220 17.73 11.29 8.50
CA SER A 220 17.58 12.67 8.05
C SER A 220 16.50 12.79 6.97
N PHE A 221 16.47 11.87 6.01
CA PHE A 221 15.45 11.83 4.96
C PHE A 221 14.05 11.61 5.55
N SER A 222 13.92 10.67 6.49
CA SER A 222 12.62 10.30 7.06
C SER A 222 12.06 11.36 8.01
N LYS A 223 12.90 12.01 8.82
CA LYS A 223 12.52 13.11 9.74
C LYS A 223 11.89 14.31 9.03
N ASN A 224 12.27 14.56 7.78
CA ASN A 224 11.74 15.67 6.99
C ASN A 224 10.36 15.37 6.39
N ASN A 225 9.85 14.14 6.50
CA ASN A 225 8.55 13.77 5.97
C ASN A 225 7.41 14.18 6.92
N SER A 226 6.28 14.62 6.37
CA SER A 226 5.10 15.03 7.16
C SER A 226 4.52 13.91 8.02
N LEU A 227 4.70 12.64 7.64
CA LEU A 227 4.22 11.48 8.40
C LEU A 227 5.17 11.08 9.54
N TYR A 228 6.34 11.70 9.70
CA TYR A 228 7.31 11.32 10.73
C TYR A 228 6.73 11.40 12.15
N LEU A 229 5.92 12.42 12.43
CA LEU A 229 5.26 12.55 13.74
C LEU A 229 4.29 11.40 14.00
N LYS A 230 3.52 10.98 12.99
CA LYS A 230 2.63 9.80 13.07
C LYS A 230 3.44 8.54 13.38
N GLU A 231 4.57 8.33 12.70
CA GLU A 231 5.44 7.16 12.92
C GLU A 231 6.09 7.18 14.31
N SER A 232 6.47 8.35 14.81
CA SER A 232 6.98 8.52 16.18
C SER A 232 5.93 8.15 17.23
N ILE A 233 4.66 8.53 17.00
CA ILE A 233 3.53 8.11 17.85
C ILE A 233 3.37 6.59 17.81
N PHE A 234 3.44 5.96 16.63
CA PHE A 234 3.37 4.48 16.53
C PHE A 234 4.53 3.77 17.23
N GLN A 235 5.74 4.33 17.19
CA GLN A 235 6.86 3.78 17.94
C GLN A 235 6.59 3.89 19.45
N GLU A 236 6.10 5.03 19.92
CA GLU A 236 5.73 5.18 21.34
C GLU A 236 4.59 4.23 21.75
N MET A 237 3.63 3.96 20.86
CA MET A 237 2.57 2.97 21.10
C MET A 237 3.14 1.55 21.28
N LYS A 238 4.20 1.18 20.55
CA LYS A 238 4.90 -0.11 20.74
C LYS A 238 5.61 -0.15 22.10
N ASP A 239 6.24 0.95 22.50
CA ASP A 239 7.10 1.00 23.68
C ASP A 239 6.33 1.18 25.00
N LYS A 240 5.26 1.99 24.98
CA LYS A 240 4.51 2.42 26.18
C LYS A 240 3.05 1.92 26.21
N GLY A 241 2.60 1.28 25.13
CA GLY A 241 1.23 0.82 24.96
C GLY A 241 0.32 1.85 24.30
N THR A 242 -0.62 1.35 23.51
CA THR A 242 -1.49 2.16 22.66
C THR A 242 -2.38 3.14 23.42
N ASP A 243 -3.09 2.68 24.45
CA ASP A 243 -4.09 3.51 25.13
C ASP A 243 -3.44 4.71 25.86
N ALA A 244 -2.38 4.44 26.63
CA ALA A 244 -1.61 5.46 27.33
C ALA A 244 -1.00 6.50 26.37
N THR A 245 -0.50 6.05 25.22
CA THR A 245 0.07 6.94 24.21
C THR A 245 -1.00 7.84 23.58
N ILE A 246 -2.16 7.29 23.21
CA ILE A 246 -3.27 8.07 22.65
C ILE A 246 -3.77 9.11 23.65
N ASP A 247 -3.95 8.73 24.92
CA ASP A 247 -4.39 9.66 25.96
C ASP A 247 -3.39 10.79 26.17
N TYR A 248 -2.10 10.47 26.20
CA TYR A 248 -1.05 11.48 26.28
C TYR A 248 -1.12 12.49 25.13
N TYR A 249 -1.20 12.04 23.88
CA TYR A 249 -1.21 12.94 22.73
C TYR A 249 -2.52 13.72 22.57
N ILE A 250 -3.67 13.16 22.97
CA ILE A 250 -4.93 13.90 23.07
C ILE A 250 -4.80 14.99 24.14
N ALA A 251 -4.26 14.68 25.32
CA ALA A 251 -4.07 15.65 26.39
C ALA A 251 -3.09 16.77 26.00
N GLU A 252 -2.01 16.42 25.31
CA GLU A 252 -1.03 17.39 24.78
C GLU A 252 -1.66 18.31 23.73
N SER A 253 -2.47 17.77 22.82
CA SER A 253 -3.17 18.53 21.78
C SER A 253 -4.15 19.57 22.37
N LYS A 254 -4.76 19.28 23.52
CA LYS A 254 -5.72 20.19 24.19
C LYS A 254 -5.09 21.44 24.81
N LYS A 255 -3.77 21.49 24.95
CA LYS A 255 -3.09 22.62 25.61
C LYS A 255 -3.24 23.89 24.78
N THR A 256 -3.31 25.04 25.45
CA THR A 256 -3.39 26.36 24.79
C THR A 256 -2.20 26.64 23.87
N ALA A 257 -1.03 26.09 24.20
CA ALA A 257 0.17 26.10 23.37
C ALA A 257 0.72 24.66 23.31
N PRO A 258 0.26 23.82 22.37
CA PRO A 258 0.75 22.45 22.25
C PRO A 258 2.22 22.46 21.82
N LYS A 259 3.01 21.48 22.28
CA LYS A 259 4.42 21.36 21.85
C LYS A 259 4.61 21.25 20.33
N ASN A 260 3.59 20.78 19.62
CA ASN A 260 3.61 20.67 18.18
C ASN A 260 2.21 20.97 17.60
N GLU A 261 2.11 22.00 16.76
CA GLU A 261 0.85 22.43 16.16
C GLU A 261 0.26 21.39 15.18
N LYS A 262 1.07 20.42 14.71
CA LYS A 262 0.64 19.36 13.79
C LYS A 262 0.03 18.15 14.51
N LEU A 263 -0.14 18.17 15.83
CA LEU A 263 -0.62 17.02 16.60
C LEU A 263 -1.99 16.52 16.15
N ASN A 264 -2.96 17.39 15.87
CA ASN A 264 -4.28 16.96 15.40
C ASN A 264 -4.23 16.24 14.05
N SER A 265 -3.41 16.75 13.12
CA SER A 265 -3.17 16.11 11.84
C SER A 265 -2.49 14.75 12.02
N ALA A 266 -1.46 14.67 12.87
CA ALA A 266 -0.79 13.39 13.15
C ALA A 266 -1.71 12.37 13.84
N LEU A 267 -2.55 12.80 14.77
CA LEU A 267 -3.55 11.94 15.41
C LEU A 267 -4.57 11.41 14.39
N LEU A 268 -5.03 12.24 13.45
CA LEU A 268 -5.90 11.78 12.37
C LEU A 268 -5.21 10.71 11.52
N GLU A 269 -3.95 10.91 11.15
CA GLU A 269 -3.16 9.92 10.44
C GLU A 269 -2.97 8.62 11.23
N VAL A 270 -2.82 8.70 12.56
CA VAL A 270 -2.78 7.53 13.45
C VAL A 270 -4.10 6.76 13.40
N ALA A 271 -5.24 7.46 13.52
CA ALA A 271 -6.56 6.84 13.45
C ALA A 271 -6.79 6.14 12.10
N LEU A 272 -6.45 6.81 10.99
CA LEU A 272 -6.57 6.24 9.65
C LEU A 272 -5.66 5.02 9.47
N GLN A 273 -4.43 5.07 10.00
CA GLN A 273 -3.50 3.96 9.91
C GLN A 273 -3.95 2.74 10.72
N LEU A 274 -4.51 2.96 11.92
CA LEU A 274 -5.11 1.89 12.73
C LEU A 274 -6.26 1.19 12.00
N ILE A 275 -7.13 1.96 11.33
CA ILE A 275 -8.22 1.41 10.50
C ILE A 275 -7.66 0.61 9.32
N LYS A 276 -6.63 1.13 8.64
CA LYS A 276 -5.97 0.43 7.53
C LYS A 276 -5.34 -0.89 7.96
N TYR A 277 -4.63 -0.93 9.10
CA TYR A 277 -4.06 -2.17 9.64
C TYR A 277 -5.14 -3.17 10.03
N SER A 278 -6.19 -2.69 10.70
CA SER A 278 -7.35 -3.51 11.01
C SER A 278 -7.98 -4.09 9.75
N TRP A 279 -8.26 -3.27 8.74
CA TRP A 279 -8.83 -3.75 7.49
C TRP A 279 -7.93 -4.78 6.80
N ASN A 280 -6.64 -4.49 6.69
CA ASN A 280 -5.67 -5.32 5.98
C ASN A 280 -5.64 -6.74 6.57
N GLU A 281 -5.57 -6.87 7.90
CA GLU A 281 -5.57 -8.17 8.59
C GLU A 281 -6.85 -8.98 8.32
N HIS A 282 -8.01 -8.33 8.48
CA HIS A 282 -9.31 -8.97 8.30
C HIS A 282 -9.69 -9.19 6.82
N ASN A 283 -8.87 -8.73 5.88
CA ASN A 283 -9.06 -8.92 4.43
C ASN A 283 -7.83 -9.55 3.76
N SER A 284 -7.13 -10.42 4.51
CA SER A 284 -6.04 -11.27 4.00
C SER A 284 -4.86 -10.52 3.37
N GLY A 285 -4.63 -9.26 3.75
CA GLY A 285 -3.52 -8.46 3.24
C GLY A 285 -3.87 -7.47 2.13
N SER A 286 -5.15 -7.35 1.76
CA SER A 286 -5.59 -6.46 0.69
C SER A 286 -5.56 -4.98 1.08
N ALA A 287 -5.52 -4.11 0.07
CA ALA A 287 -5.71 -2.67 0.26
C ALA A 287 -7.13 -2.36 0.78
N TRP A 288 -7.28 -1.21 1.43
CA TRP A 288 -8.58 -0.76 1.92
C TRP A 288 -9.47 -0.26 0.76
N GLY A 289 -10.22 -1.17 0.12
CA GLY A 289 -11.03 -0.85 -1.07
C GLY A 289 -11.99 0.33 -0.88
N TYR A 290 -12.54 0.49 0.32
CA TYR A 290 -13.36 1.65 0.70
C TYR A 290 -12.61 2.98 0.56
N TRP A 291 -11.35 3.02 1.02
CA TRP A 291 -10.49 4.21 0.91
C TRP A 291 -10.31 4.68 -0.53
N PHE A 292 -10.18 3.71 -1.45
CA PHE A 292 -10.01 3.94 -2.89
C PHE A 292 -11.33 4.00 -3.66
N SER A 293 -12.48 4.03 -2.97
CA SER A 293 -13.82 4.08 -3.57
C SER A 293 -14.08 2.95 -4.58
N LYS A 294 -13.45 1.79 -4.37
CA LYS A 294 -13.64 0.61 -5.24
C LYS A 294 -15.04 0.03 -5.01
N PRO A 295 -15.73 -0.49 -6.05
CA PRO A 295 -17.05 -1.09 -5.92
C PRO A 295 -17.18 -2.10 -4.77
N GLU A 296 -16.22 -3.03 -4.65
CA GLU A 296 -16.18 -4.03 -3.56
C GLU A 296 -15.92 -3.42 -2.17
N GLY A 297 -15.33 -2.22 -2.12
CA GLY A 297 -15.03 -1.50 -0.89
C GLY A 297 -16.27 -1.06 -0.11
N TYR A 298 -17.43 -1.02 -0.76
CA TYR A 298 -18.70 -0.71 -0.13
C TYR A 298 -19.41 -1.93 0.47
N ASP A 299 -18.88 -3.14 0.25
CA ASP A 299 -19.37 -4.38 0.85
C ASP A 299 -18.73 -4.56 2.25
N ILE A 300 -19.17 -3.74 3.20
CA ILE A 300 -18.58 -3.69 4.55
C ILE A 300 -18.89 -4.98 5.32
N LYS A 301 -17.84 -5.79 5.53
CA LYS A 301 -17.88 -6.96 6.41
C LYS A 301 -17.73 -6.56 7.87
N ARG A 302 -18.45 -7.26 8.74
CA ARG A 302 -18.40 -7.02 10.19
C ARG A 302 -17.29 -7.82 10.84
N TYR A 303 -16.50 -7.18 11.69
CA TYR A 303 -15.52 -7.82 12.55
C TYR A 303 -15.23 -6.93 13.77
N LYS A 304 -14.56 -7.49 14.79
CA LYS A 304 -14.17 -6.77 16.00
C LYS A 304 -12.66 -6.65 16.06
N ASP A 305 -12.18 -5.46 16.40
CA ASP A 305 -10.75 -5.18 16.49
C ASP A 305 -10.49 -3.96 17.40
N ASN A 306 -9.61 -4.11 18.38
CA ASN A 306 -9.30 -3.03 19.33
C ASN A 306 -8.68 -1.80 18.64
N ARG A 307 -8.00 -1.97 17.50
CA ARG A 307 -7.46 -0.84 16.71
C ARG A 307 -8.57 0.11 16.28
N LEU A 308 -9.78 -0.40 16.02
CA LEU A 308 -10.93 0.42 15.64
C LEU A 308 -11.49 1.22 16.82
N THR A 309 -11.45 0.66 18.04
CA THR A 309 -11.81 1.40 19.27
C THR A 309 -10.87 2.58 19.51
N TYR A 310 -9.56 2.36 19.32
CA TYR A 310 -8.57 3.43 19.43
C TYR A 310 -8.74 4.50 18.35
N ALA A 311 -9.00 4.10 17.10
CA ALA A 311 -9.30 5.03 16.03
C ALA A 311 -10.56 5.86 16.33
N GLU A 312 -11.62 5.24 16.83
CA GLU A 312 -12.87 5.92 17.23
C GLU A 312 -12.66 6.93 18.36
N LYS A 313 -11.84 6.60 19.37
CA LYS A 313 -11.45 7.52 20.46
C LYS A 313 -10.81 8.79 19.91
N ILE A 314 -9.87 8.64 18.96
CA ILE A 314 -9.20 9.77 18.31
C ILE A 314 -10.18 10.57 17.44
N LEU A 315 -10.96 9.90 16.57
CA LEU A 315 -11.90 10.56 15.67
C LEU A 315 -12.99 11.34 16.42
N THR A 316 -13.46 10.81 17.54
CA THR A 316 -14.43 11.48 18.42
C THR A 316 -13.84 12.76 18.99
N TYR A 317 -12.61 12.69 19.51
CA TYR A 317 -11.91 13.89 20.00
C TYR A 317 -11.74 14.93 18.89
N LEU A 318 -11.17 14.54 17.74
CA LEU A 318 -10.85 15.48 16.68
C LEU A 318 -12.11 16.11 16.07
N SER A 319 -13.13 15.31 15.76
CA SER A 319 -14.36 15.81 15.14
C SER A 319 -15.18 16.72 16.07
N ALA A 320 -15.12 16.53 17.38
CA ALA A 320 -15.76 17.40 18.36
C ALA A 320 -15.07 18.77 18.48
N ASN A 321 -13.77 18.84 18.16
CA ASN A 321 -12.95 20.05 18.31
C ASN A 321 -12.68 20.77 16.97
N GLU A 322 -13.04 20.17 15.84
CA GLU A 322 -12.92 20.80 14.53
C GLU A 322 -14.16 21.68 14.24
N ASN A 323 -14.00 22.99 14.31
CA ASN A 323 -15.07 23.96 14.03
C ASN A 323 -14.72 24.94 12.90
N LYS A 324 -13.52 24.83 12.32
CA LYS A 324 -13.03 25.72 11.25
C LYS A 324 -13.13 25.05 9.90
N ASP A 325 -12.65 23.80 9.79
CA ASP A 325 -12.72 23.01 8.57
C ASP A 325 -13.88 22.00 8.63
N LEU A 326 -15.05 22.44 8.16
CA LEU A 326 -16.25 21.60 8.17
C LEU A 326 -16.12 20.39 7.24
N LYS A 327 -15.32 20.49 6.16
CA LYS A 327 -15.06 19.37 5.24
C LYS A 327 -14.25 18.29 5.95
N LEU A 328 -13.20 18.68 6.66
CA LEU A 328 -12.40 17.78 7.47
C LEU A 328 -13.24 17.13 8.58
N ARG A 329 -14.09 17.91 9.25
CA ARG A 329 -15.02 17.36 10.26
C ARG A 329 -15.96 16.32 9.68
N ASN A 330 -16.58 16.62 8.53
CA ASN A 330 -17.52 15.72 7.89
C ASN A 330 -16.83 14.45 7.35
N PHE A 331 -15.59 14.56 6.89
CA PHE A 331 -14.74 13.40 6.62
C PHE A 331 -14.51 12.55 7.88
N MET A 332 -14.22 13.14 9.03
CA MET A 332 -14.08 12.37 10.27
C MET A 332 -15.39 11.68 10.69
N TYR A 333 -16.55 12.29 10.43
CA TYR A 333 -17.84 11.62 10.62
C TYR A 333 -18.02 10.43 9.67
N GLU A 334 -17.66 10.57 8.40
CA GLU A 334 -17.70 9.46 7.43
C GLU A 334 -16.87 8.27 7.92
N ILE A 335 -15.62 8.53 8.33
CA ILE A 335 -14.72 7.48 8.82
C ILE A 335 -15.24 6.88 10.13
N SER A 336 -15.82 7.68 11.03
CA SER A 336 -16.48 7.17 12.25
C SER A 336 -17.68 6.28 11.91
N GLY A 337 -18.42 6.63 10.85
CA GLY A 337 -19.49 5.82 10.29
C GLY A 337 -18.98 4.45 9.83
N PHE A 338 -17.90 4.42 9.04
CA PHE A 338 -17.25 3.19 8.60
C PHE A 338 -16.85 2.30 9.80
N VAL A 339 -16.13 2.87 10.77
CA VAL A 339 -15.66 2.18 11.98
C VAL A 339 -16.83 1.54 12.73
N ASN A 340 -17.92 2.27 12.89
CA ASN A 340 -19.11 1.76 13.58
C ASN A 340 -19.82 0.65 12.79
N LEU A 341 -19.93 0.77 11.46
CA LEU A 341 -20.52 -0.29 10.63
C LEU A 341 -19.72 -1.59 10.68
N VAL A 342 -18.39 -1.49 10.55
CA VAL A 342 -17.48 -2.65 10.66
C VAL A 342 -17.63 -3.33 12.01
N GLN A 343 -17.70 -2.55 13.09
CA GLN A 343 -17.90 -3.10 14.44
C GLN A 343 -19.35 -3.55 14.71
N GLY A 344 -20.26 -3.48 13.75
CA GLY A 344 -21.65 -3.94 13.91
C GLY A 344 -22.59 -2.95 14.60
N ASN A 345 -22.14 -1.73 14.90
CA ASN A 345 -22.94 -0.65 15.49
C ASN A 345 -23.74 0.08 14.39
N THR A 346 -24.64 -0.64 13.71
CA THR A 346 -25.28 -0.14 12.47
C THR A 346 -26.06 1.17 12.66
N LYS A 347 -26.77 1.33 13.78
CA LYS A 347 -27.50 2.57 14.08
C LYS A 347 -26.56 3.77 14.15
N THR A 348 -25.53 3.68 14.98
CA THR A 348 -24.50 4.72 15.14
C THR A 348 -23.77 5.00 13.84
N GLY A 349 -23.41 3.95 13.09
CA GLY A 349 -22.78 4.10 11.78
C GLY A 349 -23.65 4.89 10.80
N LYS A 350 -24.95 4.57 10.72
CA LYS A 350 -25.92 5.30 9.89
C LYS A 350 -26.07 6.76 10.28
N GLU A 351 -26.10 7.05 11.59
CA GLU A 351 -26.17 8.42 12.10
C GLU A 351 -24.94 9.24 11.69
N PHE A 352 -23.74 8.67 11.82
CA PHE A 352 -22.50 9.31 11.38
C PHE A 352 -22.44 9.54 9.88
N TYR A 353 -22.86 8.57 9.06
CA TYR A 353 -22.93 8.74 7.62
C TYR A 353 -23.93 9.84 7.22
N ALA A 354 -25.13 9.85 7.81
CA ALA A 354 -26.12 10.91 7.59
C ALA A 354 -25.55 12.29 7.95
N LYS A 355 -24.83 12.39 9.07
CA LYS A 355 -24.14 13.62 9.49
C LYS A 355 -23.04 14.03 8.52
N SER A 356 -22.27 13.08 7.99
CA SER A 356 -21.14 13.34 7.09
C SER A 356 -21.54 13.92 5.74
N ILE A 357 -22.79 13.69 5.28
CA ILE A 357 -23.27 14.13 3.96
C ILE A 357 -24.47 15.09 4.05
N SER A 358 -24.81 15.59 5.24
CA SER A 358 -26.03 16.39 5.44
C SER A 358 -26.03 17.71 4.66
N LYS A 359 -24.85 18.25 4.35
CA LYS A 359 -24.63 19.52 3.66
C LYS A 359 -23.55 19.37 2.59
N PRO A 360 -23.91 19.03 1.35
CA PRO A 360 -22.94 18.68 0.30
C PRO A 360 -21.82 19.71 0.06
N GLU A 361 -22.07 21.00 0.27
CA GLU A 361 -21.12 22.10 0.15
C GLU A 361 -20.00 22.09 1.22
N GLU A 362 -20.30 21.51 2.39
CA GLU A 362 -19.38 21.34 3.52
C GLU A 362 -18.68 19.97 3.48
N VAL A 363 -18.63 19.28 2.33
CA VAL A 363 -18.11 17.89 2.24
C VAL A 363 -17.10 17.75 1.11
N TYR A 364 -16.05 16.93 1.29
CA TYR A 364 -15.16 16.58 0.19
C TYR A 364 -15.90 15.71 -0.84
N PRO A 365 -15.66 15.87 -2.16
CA PRO A 365 -16.35 15.07 -3.18
C PRO A 365 -16.28 13.55 -2.92
N VAL A 366 -15.12 13.04 -2.51
CA VAL A 366 -14.93 11.61 -2.21
C VAL A 366 -15.79 11.16 -1.02
N THR A 367 -15.89 11.96 0.04
CA THR A 367 -16.73 11.68 1.21
C THR A 367 -18.20 11.67 0.84
N LEU A 368 -18.63 12.61 0.01
CA LEU A 368 -20.01 12.65 -0.49
C LEU A 368 -20.33 11.38 -1.29
N THR A 369 -19.46 11.01 -2.23
CA THR A 369 -19.63 9.79 -3.03
C THR A 369 -19.75 8.53 -2.16
N ARG A 370 -18.78 8.31 -1.26
CA ARG A 370 -18.76 7.10 -0.42
C ARG A 370 -19.91 7.09 0.58
N GLY A 371 -20.20 8.23 1.22
CA GLY A 371 -21.30 8.36 2.18
C GLY A 371 -22.67 8.12 1.54
N THR A 372 -22.93 8.69 0.36
CA THR A 372 -24.17 8.46 -0.38
C THR A 372 -24.34 6.99 -0.77
N GLU A 373 -23.28 6.32 -1.25
CA GLU A 373 -23.35 4.91 -1.64
C GLU A 373 -23.63 4.00 -0.43
N ILE A 374 -22.97 4.24 0.71
CA ILE A 374 -23.27 3.48 1.94
C ILE A 374 -24.71 3.74 2.42
N MET A 375 -25.17 4.99 2.44
CA MET A 375 -26.54 5.30 2.86
C MET A 375 -27.59 4.64 1.96
N LYS A 376 -27.35 4.58 0.65
CA LYS A 376 -28.19 3.85 -0.31
C LYS A 376 -28.25 2.36 0.02
N ARG A 377 -27.15 1.75 0.45
CA ARG A 377 -27.09 0.32 0.84
C ARG A 377 -27.75 0.04 2.18
N LEU A 378 -27.63 0.95 3.15
CA LEU A 378 -28.26 0.84 4.49
C LEU A 378 -29.76 1.12 4.52
N ASN A 379 -30.33 1.65 3.44
CA ASN A 379 -31.76 1.96 3.30
C ASN A 379 -32.52 0.92 2.46
N LYS A 380 -31.81 -0.06 1.89
CA LYS A 380 -32.40 -1.28 1.31
C LYS A 380 -32.54 -2.31 2.42
#